data_AF-A0A850MJB0-F1
#
_entry.id   AF-A0A850MJB0-F1
#
_cell.length_a   1.000
_cell.length_b   1.000
_cell.length_c   1.000
_cell.angle_alpha   90.00
_cell.angle_beta   90.00
_cell.angle_gamma   90.00
#
_symmetry.space_group_name_H-M   'P 1'
#
loop_
_entity.id
_entity.type
_entity.pdbx_description
1 polymer ?
#
loop_
_entity_poly.entity_id
_entity_poly.type
_entity_poly.pdbx_seq_one_letter_code
_entity_poly.pdbx_strand_id
1 'polypeptide(L)'
;MTSNQETKIGKKGEILPKKGIRDAAGLKPGDKVLIQAHEGEIIVKKIYSIDEVFEMPVIATGTPEGIEKELEEEGKLQEQRD
;
A
#
# COMPACT_ATOMS: atom_id res chain seq x y z
N MET A 1 2.28 -1.92 12.66
CA MET A 1 3.03 -1.10 13.64
C MET A 1 3.37 0.22 12.96
N THR A 2 3.02 1.35 13.57
CA THR A 2 3.32 2.68 13.02
C THR A 2 4.69 3.13 13.53
N SER A 3 5.62 3.45 12.63
CA SER A 3 6.93 3.99 12.98
C SER A 3 6.94 5.49 12.74
N ASN A 4 7.32 6.28 13.75
CA ASN A 4 7.32 7.74 13.69
C ASN A 4 8.76 8.28 13.71
N GLN A 5 9.01 9.37 12.99
CA GLN A 5 10.27 10.09 13.02
C GLN A 5 10.02 11.59 12.80
N GLU A 6 10.65 12.41 13.63
CA GLU A 6 10.75 13.85 13.37
C GLU A 6 11.99 14.18 12.53
N THR A 7 11.83 15.07 11.54
CA THR A 7 12.91 15.62 10.73
C THR A 7 12.55 17.00 10.22
N LYS A 8 13.56 17.77 9.80
CA LYS A 8 13.36 19.03 9.09
C LYS A 8 13.28 18.78 7.58
N ILE A 9 12.54 19.65 6.90
CA ILE A 9 12.52 19.72 5.44
C ILE A 9 13.83 20.37 4.98
N GLY A 10 14.47 19.75 3.99
CA GLY A 10 15.70 20.25 3.39
C GLY A 10 15.47 21.52 2.55
N LYS A 11 16.56 22.14 2.12
CA LYS A 11 16.49 23.45 1.42
C LYS A 11 15.74 23.40 0.10
N LYS A 12 15.63 22.22 -0.53
CA LYS A 12 14.92 22.01 -1.80
C LYS A 12 13.56 21.34 -1.59
N GLY A 13 13.05 21.30 -0.36
CA GLY A 13 11.78 20.65 -0.03
C GLY A 13 11.90 19.13 0.21
N GLU A 14 13.12 18.59 0.29
CA GLU A 14 13.34 17.16 0.47
C GLU A 14 13.10 16.71 1.92
N ILE A 15 12.47 15.54 2.07
CA ILE A 15 12.34 14.84 3.35
C ILE A 15 13.23 13.60 3.27
N LEU A 16 14.20 13.48 4.18
CA LEU A 16 15.08 12.30 4.26
C LEU A 16 14.61 11.34 5.37
N PRO A 17 13.81 10.30 5.05
CA PRO A 17 13.46 9.27 6.02
C PRO A 17 14.70 8.48 6.43
N LYS A 18 14.89 8.27 7.74
CA LYS A 18 15.96 7.40 8.27
C LYS A 18 15.71 5.96 7.83
N LYS A 19 16.76 5.15 7.91
CA LYS A 19 16.72 3.73 7.52
C LYS A 19 15.53 2.99 8.15
N GLY A 20 15.30 3.16 9.47
CA GLY A 20 14.22 2.45 10.16
C GLY A 20 12.82 2.70 9.59
N ILE A 21 12.43 3.96 9.40
CA ILE A 21 11.09 4.29 8.87
C ILE A 21 10.97 3.94 7.38
N ARG A 22 12.07 4.07 6.62
CA ARG A 22 12.11 3.71 5.20
C ARG A 22 11.95 2.20 4.99
N ASP A 23 12.65 1.40 5.78
CA ASP A 23 12.59 -0.07 5.73
C ASP A 23 11.19 -0.55 6.18
N ALA A 24 10.61 0.05 7.22
CA ALA A 24 9.25 -0.23 7.67
C ALA A 24 8.18 0.12 6.61
N ALA A 25 8.43 1.16 5.80
CA ALA A 25 7.56 1.55 4.68
C ALA A 25 7.81 0.72 3.40
N GLY A 26 8.75 -0.23 3.41
CA GLY A 26 9.08 -1.06 2.25
C GLY A 26 9.74 -0.31 1.08
N LEU A 27 10.30 0.88 1.34
CA LEU A 27 10.90 1.74 0.32
C LEU A 27 12.40 1.46 0.16
N LYS A 28 12.85 1.28 -1.08
CA LYS A 28 14.26 1.11 -1.45
C LYS A 28 14.74 2.26 -2.34
N PRO A 29 16.05 2.56 -2.35
CA PRO A 29 16.61 3.49 -3.32
C PRO A 29 16.27 3.06 -4.75
N GLY A 30 15.72 3.97 -5.55
CA GLY A 30 15.31 3.69 -6.94
C GLY A 30 13.85 3.28 -7.12
N ASP A 31 13.12 3.00 -6.03
CA ASP A 31 11.69 2.70 -6.12
C ASP A 31 10.90 3.87 -6.71
N LYS A 32 9.91 3.54 -7.53
CA LYS A 32 8.89 4.51 -7.95
C LYS A 32 7.87 4.68 -6.83
N VAL A 33 7.49 5.93 -6.58
CA VAL A 33 6.50 6.27 -5.55
C VAL A 33 5.45 7.21 -6.11
N LEU A 34 4.23 7.08 -5.60
CA LEU A 34 3.16 8.04 -5.75
C LEU A 34 3.16 8.96 -4.53
N ILE A 35 3.19 10.27 -4.76
CA ILE A 35 3.11 11.28 -3.71
C ILE A 35 1.75 11.96 -3.83
N GLN A 36 0.97 11.91 -2.75
CA GLN A 36 -0.34 12.56 -2.65
C GLN A 36 -0.29 13.61 -1.55
N ALA A 37 -0.78 14.82 -1.85
CA ALA A 37 -0.97 15.86 -0.84
C ALA A 37 -2.43 15.84 -0.39
N HIS A 38 -2.62 15.86 0.93
CA HIS A 38 -3.90 16.08 1.58
C HIS A 38 -3.70 17.22 2.59
N GLU A 39 -4.76 17.93 3.01
CA GLU A 39 -4.61 19.09 3.90
C GLU A 39 -3.74 18.76 5.13
N GLY A 40 -2.57 19.40 5.22
CA GLY A 40 -1.60 19.18 6.31
C GLY A 40 -0.72 17.93 6.19
N GLU A 41 -0.90 17.08 5.17
CA GLU A 41 -0.27 15.76 5.08
C GLU A 41 0.28 15.45 3.68
N ILE A 42 1.39 14.70 3.64
CA ILE A 42 1.92 14.10 2.41
C ILE A 42 1.94 12.59 2.60
N ILE A 43 1.21 11.87 1.74
CA ILE A 43 1.15 10.42 1.72
C ILE A 43 2.05 9.92 0.59
N VAL A 44 3.02 9.07 0.92
CA VAL A 44 3.92 8.46 -0.06
C VAL A 44 3.60 6.97 -0.15
N LYS A 45 3.23 6.50 -1.34
CA LYS A 45 2.89 5.09 -1.61
C LYS A 45 3.89 4.50 -2.59
N LYS A 46 4.41 3.31 -2.30
CA LYS A 46 5.24 2.57 -3.25
C LYS A 46 4.40 2.15 -4.46
N ILE A 47 4.96 2.31 -5.65
CA ILE A 47 4.41 1.74 -6.89
C ILE A 47 5.23 0.49 -7.19
N TYR A 48 4.60 -0.67 -7.06
CA TYR A 48 5.23 -1.95 -7.34
C TYR A 48 5.34 -2.20 -8.85
N SER A 49 6.44 -2.83 -9.25
CA SER A 49 6.58 -3.43 -10.57
C SER A 49 5.75 -4.71 -10.70
N ILE A 50 5.52 -5.15 -11.94
CA ILE A 50 4.83 -6.41 -12.22
C ILE A 50 5.57 -7.58 -11.55
N ASP A 51 6.89 -7.64 -11.70
CA ASP A 51 7.70 -8.70 -11.10
C ASP A 51 7.60 -8.71 -9.57
N GLU A 52 7.65 -7.53 -8.92
CA GLU A 52 7.46 -7.45 -7.46
C GLU A 52 6.09 -7.96 -7.04
N VAL A 53 5.03 -7.70 -7.82
CA VAL A 53 3.68 -8.18 -7.51
C VAL A 53 3.60 -9.71 -7.64
N PHE A 54 4.26 -10.32 -8.62
CA PHE A 54 4.28 -11.78 -8.78
C PHE A 54 5.05 -12.50 -7.67
N GLU A 55 6.04 -11.84 -7.07
CA GLU A 55 6.83 -12.38 -5.94
C GLU A 55 6.14 -12.16 -4.58
N MET A 56 5.03 -11.41 -4.53
CA MET A 56 4.30 -11.21 -3.27
C MET A 56 3.64 -12.52 -2.81
N PRO A 57 3.48 -12.70 -1.49
CA PRO A 57 2.73 -13.82 -0.95
C PRO A 57 1.33 -13.86 -1.56
N VAL A 58 0.91 -15.05 -1.99
CA VAL A 58 -0.45 -15.28 -2.46
C VAL A 58 -1.43 -14.98 -1.32
N ILE A 59 -2.24 -13.94 -1.49
CA ILE A 59 -3.23 -13.52 -0.49
C ILE A 59 -4.55 -14.27 -0.61
N ALA A 60 -4.81 -14.89 -1.76
CA ALA A 60 -6.00 -15.67 -2.05
C ALA A 60 -5.74 -16.68 -3.17
N THR A 61 -6.37 -17.85 -3.09
CA THR A 61 -6.31 -18.89 -4.12
C THR A 61 -7.71 -19.17 -4.63
N GLY A 62 -7.91 -19.18 -5.94
CA GLY A 62 -9.21 -19.48 -6.54
C GLY A 62 -9.15 -19.46 -8.07
N THR A 63 -10.21 -19.95 -8.71
CA THR A 63 -10.44 -19.67 -10.14
C THR A 63 -11.29 -18.39 -10.26
N PRO A 64 -11.24 -17.68 -11.40
CA PRO A 64 -12.10 -16.53 -11.62
C PRO A 64 -13.58 -16.83 -11.33
N GLU A 65 -14.08 -17.97 -11.80
CA GLU A 65 -15.48 -18.40 -11.59
C GLU A 65 -15.77 -18.69 -10.10
N GLY A 66 -14.80 -19.26 -9.38
CA GLY A 66 -14.93 -19.52 -7.95
C GLY A 66 -15.01 -18.23 -7.14
N ILE A 67 -14.16 -17.26 -7.46
CA ILE A 67 -14.13 -15.95 -6.80
C ILE A 67 -15.41 -15.17 -7.11
N GLU A 68 -15.87 -15.17 -8.36
CA GLU A 68 -17.15 -14.53 -8.74
C GLU A 68 -18.32 -15.11 -7.95
N LYS A 69 -18.38 -16.44 -7.82
CA LYS A 69 -19.43 -17.11 -7.07
C LYS A 69 -19.40 -16.78 -5.57
N GLU A 70 -18.22 -16.74 -4.96
CA GLU A 70 -18.06 -16.34 -3.55
C GLU A 70 -18.56 -14.91 -3.30
N LEU A 71 -18.24 -13.98 -4.21
CA LEU A 71 -18.70 -12.59 -4.12
C LEU A 71 -20.22 -12.46 -4.27
N GLU A 72 -20.84 -13.22 -5.18
CA GLU A 72 -22.30 -13.24 -5.33
C GLU A 72 -23.01 -13.79 -4.08
N GLU A 73 -22.46 -14.84 -3.48
CA GLU A 73 -23.01 -15.45 -2.27
C GLU A 73 -22.90 -14.51 -1.05
N GLU A 74 -21.76 -13.82 -0.88
CA GLU A 74 -21.58 -12.79 0.14
C GLU A 74 -22.56 -11.62 -0.04
N GLY A 75 -22.77 -11.16 -1.28
CA GLY A 75 -23.72 -10.08 -1.58
C GLY A 75 -25.15 -10.42 -1.13
N LYS A 76 -25.63 -11.62 -1.46
CA LYS A 76 -26.96 -12.11 -1.03
C LYS A 76 -27.09 -12.21 0.48
N LEU A 77 -26.01 -12.61 1.17
CA LEU A 77 -25.97 -12.67 2.64
C LEU A 77 -26.03 -11.29 3.28
N GLN A 78 -25.46 -10.26 2.66
CA GLN A 78 -25.54 -8.89 3.17
C GLN A 78 -26.95 -8.31 3.01
N GLU A 79 -27.59 -8.53 1.86
CA GLU A 79 -28.97 -8.08 1.60
C GLU A 79 -30.00 -8.72 2.54
N GLN A 80 -29.75 -9.93 3.04
CA GLN A 80 -30.63 -10.60 4.00
C GLN A 80 -30.45 -10.15 5.46
N ARG A 81 -29.40 -9.37 5.75
CA ARG A 81 -29.07 -8.87 7.09
C ARG A 81 -29.57 -7.45 7.35
N ASP A 82 -29.98 -6.75 6.30
CA ASP A 82 -30.65 -5.44 6.33
C ASP A 82 -32.18 -5.60 6.34
#